data_AF-A0A352Z0J7-F1
#
_entry.id   AF-A0A352Z0J7-F1
#
_cell.length_a   1.000
_cell.length_b   1.000
_cell.length_c   1.000
_cell.angle_alpha   90.00
_cell.angle_beta   90.00
_cell.angle_gamma   90.00
#
_symmetry.space_group_name_H-M   'P 1'
#
loop_
_entity.id
_entity.type
_entity.pdbx_description
1 polymer ?
#
loop_
_entity_poly.entity_id
_entity_poly.type
_entity_poly.pdbx_seq_one_letter_code
_entity_poly.pdbx_strand_id
1 'polypeptide(L)'
;FQTWQKLVEAETVNLMNEDKVYLSDGRFRNSTANLVRNFLDCVKSRQTTYCTPEEGHRSTCLAHLATIALLTKERLEWDGKAERFTNSEKANQLLEYEYRKPYHL
;
A
#
# COMPACT_ATOMS: atom_id res chain seq x y z
N PHE A 1 -10.90 18.30 17.37
CA PHE A 1 -10.55 16.93 16.96
C PHE A 1 -11.86 16.21 16.65
N GLN A 2 -11.98 15.61 15.47
CA GLN A 2 -13.27 15.35 14.79
C GLN A 2 -14.30 14.60 15.66
N THR A 3 -15.50 15.16 15.79
CA THR A 3 -16.67 14.56 16.46
C THR A 3 -17.61 13.98 15.39
N TRP A 4 -17.38 12.73 15.00
CA TRP A 4 -18.23 12.05 14.02
C TRP A 4 -19.49 11.48 14.68
N GLN A 5 -20.63 11.53 13.98
CA GLN A 5 -21.83 10.79 14.39
C GLN A 5 -21.54 9.29 14.32
N LYS A 6 -21.86 8.56 15.39
CA LYS A 6 -21.65 7.12 15.50
C LYS A 6 -22.70 6.41 14.63
N LEU A 7 -22.29 5.91 13.46
CA LEU A 7 -23.17 5.25 12.50
C LEU A 7 -23.45 3.77 12.82
N VAL A 8 -22.62 3.15 13.67
CA VAL A 8 -22.68 1.72 14.01
C VAL A 8 -22.13 1.47 15.41
N GLU A 9 -22.70 0.48 16.10
CA GLU A 9 -22.20 -0.01 17.38
C GLU A 9 -20.93 -0.85 17.20
N ALA A 10 -20.04 -0.82 18.19
CA ALA A 10 -18.80 -1.59 18.14
C ALA A 10 -19.11 -3.07 18.39
N GLU A 11 -18.72 -3.94 17.47
CA GLU A 11 -18.85 -5.39 17.57
C GLU A 11 -17.46 -6.02 17.72
N THR A 12 -17.31 -6.96 18.66
CA THR A 12 -16.07 -7.73 18.84
C THR A 12 -16.20 -9.06 18.12
N VAL A 13 -15.38 -9.27 17.09
CA VAL A 13 -15.37 -10.51 16.30
C VAL A 13 -14.13 -11.34 16.63
N ASN A 14 -14.31 -12.62 16.97
CA ASN A 14 -13.20 -13.55 17.16
C ASN A 14 -12.76 -14.14 15.81
N LEU A 15 -11.62 -13.69 15.31
CA LEU A 15 -11.08 -14.09 14.00
C LEU A 15 -10.47 -15.51 13.96
N MET A 16 -10.35 -16.19 15.10
CA MET A 16 -9.65 -17.47 15.23
C MET A 16 -10.59 -18.69 15.24
N ASN A 17 -11.86 -18.51 15.60
CA ASN A 17 -12.79 -19.62 15.89
C ASN A 17 -13.82 -19.88 14.79
N GLU A 18 -13.91 -19.06 13.74
CA GLU A 18 -14.93 -19.21 12.70
C GLU A 18 -14.29 -19.59 11.36
N ASP A 19 -14.55 -20.83 10.96
CA ASP A 19 -14.20 -21.42 9.67
C ASP A 19 -14.57 -20.49 8.51
N LYS A 20 -13.56 -20.10 7.72
CA LYS A 20 -13.70 -19.57 6.35
C LYS A 20 -14.83 -18.55 6.17
N VAL A 21 -14.99 -17.62 7.11
CA VAL A 21 -15.96 -16.54 6.93
C VAL A 21 -15.39 -15.56 5.90
N TYR A 22 -15.84 -15.74 4.66
CA TYR A 22 -15.80 -14.67 3.68
C TYR A 22 -16.61 -13.50 4.26
N LEU A 23 -16.06 -12.29 4.15
CA LEU A 23 -16.83 -11.06 4.19
C LEU A 23 -17.95 -11.16 3.14
N SER A 24 -19.02 -10.39 3.30
CA SER A 24 -20.18 -10.42 2.40
C SER A 24 -19.85 -10.16 0.93
N ASP A 25 -18.66 -9.62 0.65
CA ASP A 25 -18.09 -9.35 -0.68
C ASP A 25 -17.10 -10.43 -1.18
N GLY A 26 -16.98 -11.56 -0.47
CA GLY A 26 -16.08 -12.66 -0.85
C GLY A 26 -14.62 -12.49 -0.42
N ARG A 27 -14.29 -11.45 0.37
CA ARG A 27 -12.92 -11.27 0.90
C ARG A 27 -12.71 -12.04 2.20
N PHE A 28 -11.53 -12.56 2.47
CA PHE A 28 -11.28 -13.29 3.71
C PHE A 28 -11.27 -12.36 4.95
N ARG A 29 -11.97 -12.74 6.03
CA ARG A 29 -11.95 -12.02 7.32
C ARG A 29 -10.55 -11.88 7.94
N ASN A 30 -9.61 -12.79 7.66
CA ASN A 30 -8.22 -12.70 8.11
C ASN A 30 -7.26 -12.59 6.92
N SER A 31 -7.29 -11.45 6.24
CA SER A 31 -6.44 -11.18 5.07
C SER A 31 -4.94 -11.29 5.39
N THR A 32 -4.51 -10.85 6.58
CA THR A 32 -3.10 -10.90 7.00
C THR A 32 -2.55 -12.31 7.04
N ALA A 33 -3.19 -13.23 7.76
CA ALA A 33 -2.71 -14.61 7.87
C ALA A 33 -2.66 -15.31 6.50
N ASN A 34 -3.62 -14.99 5.63
CA ASN A 34 -3.69 -15.56 4.29
C ASN A 34 -2.61 -15.03 3.35
N LEU A 35 -2.34 -13.73 3.37
CA LEU A 35 -1.25 -13.15 2.57
C LEU A 35 0.11 -13.69 3.01
N VAL A 36 0.32 -13.85 4.33
CA VAL A 36 1.55 -14.47 4.88
C VAL A 36 1.67 -15.92 4.42
N ARG A 37 0.59 -16.72 4.52
CA ARG A 37 0.60 -18.11 4.05
C ARG A 37 0.89 -18.20 2.56
N ASN A 38 0.18 -17.41 1.75
CA ASN A 38 0.37 -17.35 0.31
C ASN A 38 1.82 -17.01 -0.05
N PHE A 39 2.40 -16.00 0.58
CA PHE A 39 3.81 -15.63 0.37
C PHE A 39 4.76 -16.81 0.62
N LEU A 40 4.63 -17.49 1.76
CA LEU A 40 5.48 -18.63 2.11
C LEU A 40 5.34 -19.81 1.14
N ASP A 41 4.11 -20.08 0.68
CA ASP A 41 3.84 -21.15 -0.28
C ASP A 41 4.40 -20.81 -1.67
N CYS A 42 4.32 -19.54 -2.09
CA CYS A 42 4.90 -19.02 -3.33
C CYS A 42 6.45 -19.04 -3.29
N VAL A 43 7.07 -18.75 -2.14
CA VAL A 43 8.52 -18.88 -1.96
C VAL A 43 8.99 -20.32 -2.21
N LYS A 44 8.24 -21.31 -1.70
CA LYS A 44 8.56 -22.74 -1.88
C LYS A 44 8.30 -23.21 -3.32
N SER A 45 7.14 -22.88 -3.86
CA SER A 45 6.67 -23.35 -5.17
C SER A 45 7.23 -22.56 -6.35
N ARG A 46 7.84 -21.41 -6.09
CA ARG A 46 8.30 -20.43 -7.10
C ARG A 46 7.17 -19.89 -7.97
N GLN A 47 5.94 -19.91 -7.46
CA GLN A 47 4.76 -19.30 -8.11
C GLN A 47 4.61 -17.83 -7.73
N THR A 48 3.81 -17.10 -8.50
CA THR A 48 3.48 -15.69 -8.24
C THR A 48 2.59 -15.54 -7.00
N THR A 49 2.87 -14.54 -6.17
CA THR A 49 2.07 -14.19 -4.99
C THR A 49 0.77 -13.48 -5.38
N TYR A 50 -0.22 -13.47 -4.48
CA TYR A 50 -1.46 -12.71 -4.68
C TYR A 50 -1.25 -11.21 -4.80
N CYS A 51 -0.25 -10.68 -4.09
CA CYS A 51 0.22 -9.31 -4.26
C CYS A 51 1.66 -9.41 -4.76
N THR A 52 1.83 -9.11 -6.03
CA THR A 52 3.15 -9.07 -6.68
C THR A 52 3.94 -7.84 -6.23
N PRO A 53 5.28 -7.84 -6.39
CA PRO A 53 6.08 -6.67 -6.11
C PRO A 53 5.63 -5.42 -6.88
N GLU A 54 5.17 -5.57 -8.13
CA GLU A 54 4.67 -4.45 -8.95
C GLU A 54 3.39 -3.85 -8.37
N GLU A 55 2.44 -4.68 -7.93
CA GLU A 55 1.21 -4.20 -7.28
C GLU A 55 1.52 -3.46 -5.98
N GLY A 56 2.43 -4.00 -5.17
CA GLY A 56 2.90 -3.35 -3.96
C GLY A 56 3.53 -2.00 -4.24
N HIS A 57 4.43 -1.93 -5.22
CA HIS A 57 5.07 -0.69 -5.69
C HIS A 57 4.01 0.36 -6.08
N ARG A 58 3.11 0.01 -7.00
CA ARG A 58 2.09 0.94 -7.52
C ARG A 58 1.13 1.44 -6.45
N SER A 59 0.76 0.58 -5.50
CA SER A 59 -0.08 0.99 -4.36
C SER A 59 0.63 1.98 -3.43
N THR A 60 1.94 1.80 -3.25
CA THR A 60 2.75 2.62 -2.35
C THR A 60 3.10 3.97 -2.99
N CYS A 61 3.35 3.99 -4.30
CA CYS A 61 3.61 5.22 -5.07
C CYS A 61 2.55 6.29 -4.80
N LEU A 62 1.26 5.93 -4.83
CA LEU A 62 0.17 6.89 -4.63
C LEU A 62 0.26 7.65 -3.31
N ALA A 63 0.62 6.96 -2.22
CA ALA A 63 0.80 7.61 -0.91
C ALA A 63 1.95 8.62 -0.93
N HIS A 64 3.08 8.25 -1.54
CA HIS A 64 4.23 9.15 -1.70
C HIS A 64 3.92 10.35 -2.60
N LEU A 65 3.26 10.14 -3.74
CA LEU A 65 2.86 11.22 -4.64
C LEU A 65 1.94 12.24 -3.92
N ALA A 66 1.01 11.75 -3.08
CA ALA A 66 0.16 12.61 -2.27
C ALA A 66 0.97 13.40 -1.22
N THR A 67 1.93 12.77 -0.55
CA THR A 67 2.85 13.46 0.36
C THR A 67 3.66 14.55 -0.36
N ILE A 68 4.19 14.25 -1.54
CA ILE A 68 4.98 15.21 -2.33
C ILE A 68 4.08 16.39 -2.74
N ALA A 69 2.87 16.14 -3.24
CA ALA A 69 1.92 17.21 -3.56
C ALA A 69 1.60 18.11 -2.35
N LEU A 70 1.46 17.53 -1.17
CA LEU A 70 1.26 18.28 0.08
C LEU A 70 2.47 19.16 0.43
N LEU A 71 3.69 18.62 0.31
CA LEU A 71 4.92 19.33 0.61
C LEU A 71 5.21 20.45 -0.38
N THR A 72 4.98 20.22 -1.67
CA THR A 72 5.21 21.23 -2.72
C THR A 72 4.08 22.25 -2.79
N LYS A 73 2.87 21.89 -2.33
CA LYS A 73 1.62 22.66 -2.46
C LYS A 73 1.23 22.88 -3.93
N GLU A 74 1.47 21.88 -4.76
CA GLU A 74 1.24 21.94 -6.21
C GLU A 74 0.26 20.84 -6.64
N ARG A 75 -0.47 21.11 -7.72
CA ARG A 75 -1.09 20.04 -8.51
C ARG A 75 0.01 19.38 -9.34
N LEU A 76 0.22 18.09 -9.15
CA LEU A 76 1.27 17.33 -9.81
C LEU A 76 0.70 16.41 -10.90
N GLU A 77 1.40 16.32 -12.02
CA GLU A 77 1.09 15.41 -13.12
C GLU A 77 2.16 14.32 -13.18
N TRP A 78 1.74 13.06 -13.07
CA TRP A 78 2.62 11.91 -12.94
C TRP A 78 2.66 11.09 -14.24
N ASP A 79 3.87 10.90 -14.78
CA ASP A 79 4.12 9.89 -15.80
C ASP A 79 4.44 8.56 -15.10
N GLY A 80 3.47 7.65 -15.08
CA GLY A 80 3.64 6.33 -14.46
C GLY A 80 4.53 5.36 -15.22
N LYS A 81 4.97 5.68 -16.45
CA LYS A 81 5.95 4.88 -17.19
C LYS A 81 7.38 5.36 -16.92
N ALA A 82 7.58 6.67 -16.93
CA ALA A 82 8.88 7.28 -16.65
C ALA A 82 9.14 7.46 -15.14
N GLU A 83 8.11 7.29 -14.32
CA GLU A 83 8.10 7.50 -12.87
C GLU A 83 8.61 8.88 -12.46
N ARG A 84 8.08 9.93 -13.13
CA ARG A 84 8.45 11.33 -12.87
C ARG A 84 7.27 12.28 -12.99
N PHE A 85 7.41 13.43 -12.35
CA PHE A 85 6.49 14.54 -12.53
C PHE A 85 6.82 15.30 -13.82
N THR A 86 5.82 15.48 -14.69
CA THR A 86 5.99 16.17 -15.98
C THR A 86 5.94 17.70 -15.84
N ASN A 87 5.48 18.20 -14.69
CA ASN A 87 5.16 19.60 -14.48
C ASN A 87 5.85 20.26 -13.27
N SER A 88 6.71 19.55 -12.53
CA SER A 88 7.42 20.12 -11.37
C SER A 88 8.78 19.46 -11.13
N GLU A 89 9.86 20.20 -11.40
CA GLU A 89 11.22 19.72 -11.13
C GLU A 89 11.53 19.70 -9.62
N LYS A 90 10.93 20.64 -8.87
CA LYS A 90 10.97 20.64 -7.40
C LYS A 90 10.38 19.36 -6.81
N ALA A 91 9.29 18.86 -7.38
CA ALA A 91 8.69 17.59 -6.96
C ALA A 91 9.58 16.38 -7.32
N ASN A 92 10.24 16.42 -8.49
CA ASN A 92 11.18 15.37 -8.91
C ASN A 92 12.37 15.22 -7.93
N GLN A 93 12.83 16.31 -7.32
CA GLN A 93 13.89 16.27 -6.29
C GLN A 93 13.50 15.50 -5.02
N LEU A 94 12.21 15.24 -4.80
CA LEU A 94 11.67 14.52 -3.65
C LEU A 94 11.39 13.03 -3.93
N LEU A 95 11.66 12.55 -5.15
CA LEU A 95 11.53 11.14 -5.52
C LEU A 95 12.69 10.29 -5.00
N GLU A 96 13.80 10.92 -4.63
CA GLU A 96 15.00 10.27 -4.11
C GLU A 96 15.34 10.80 -2.72
N TYR A 97 16.11 10.02 -1.96
CA TYR A 97 16.63 10.42 -0.67
C TYR A 97 18.10 9.98 -0.54
N GLU A 98 18.87 10.72 0.26
CA GLU A 98 20.25 10.34 0.53
C GLU A 98 20.28 9.05 1.36
N TYR A 99 20.89 7.99 0.81
CA TYR A 99 21.06 6.74 1.52
C TYR A 99 22.02 6.89 2.70
N ARG A 100 21.75 6.16 3.78
CA ARG A 100 22.63 6.13 4.95
C ARG A 100 23.98 5.51 4.58
N LYS A 101 25.09 6.23 4.75
CA LYS A 101 26.45 5.72 4.54
C LYS A 101 26.71 4.41 5.31
N PRO A 102 27.41 3.41 4.74
CA PRO A 102 28.07 3.41 3.42
C PRO A 102 27.18 2.93 2.26
N TYR A 103 25.87 2.79 2.47
CA TYR A 103 24.97 2.22 1.46
C TYR A 103 24.66 3.21 0.33
N HIS A 104 24.54 2.70 -0.89
CA HIS A 104 24.14 3.42 -2.10
C HIS A 104 23.30 2.49 -2.98
N LEU A 105 22.40 3.06 -3.81
CA LEU A 105 21.62 2.34 -4.82
C LEU A 105 22.32 2.40 -6.17
#